data_AF-A0A6L6X7W1-F1
#
_entry.id   AF-A0A6L6X7W1-F1
#
_cell.length_a   1.000
_cell.length_b   1.000
_cell.length_c   1.000
_cell.angle_alpha   90.00
_cell.angle_beta   90.00
_cell.angle_gamma   90.00
#
_symmetry.space_group_name_H-M   'P 1'
#
loop_
_entity.id
_entity.type
_entity.pdbx_description
1 polymer ?
#
loop_
_entity_poly.entity_id
_entity_poly.type
_entity_poly.pdbx_seq_one_letter_code
_entity_poly.pdbx_strand_id
1 'polypeptide(L)'
;MTQVPASAAGGSGAPGAKPVRGGKLGAAAVDQASLWNVANLLTMVRLLLVPGFVMLLLGNGGYDPAWRSFAWAAFAIAMITDLFDGHLARTYNLVTDFGKIADPIADKAIMGSALICLSWLGDLPWWVTGVILGRELGITLLRFWVIRYGVIPASRGGKMKTLAQGTAVGMYVLALTGPLATLRFWVMAVAVVLTVVTGLDYVKQAIVLRRHGRAAEAVPGAVEDPGAVGAMGTAQEDSETAPDGVEGVTGAGAESEGGASAARRAAK
;
A
#
# COMPACT_ATOMS: atom_id res chain seq x y z
N MET A 1 62.56 -48.89 -40.10
CA MET A 1 63.59 -48.10 -39.41
C MET A 1 63.66 -46.74 -40.07
N THR A 2 63.64 -45.66 -39.26
CA THR A 2 64.09 -44.28 -39.53
C THR A 2 63.41 -43.50 -40.68
N GLN A 3 63.13 -42.20 -40.62
CA GLN A 3 63.13 -41.11 -39.62
C GLN A 3 62.50 -39.91 -40.38
N VAL A 4 62.00 -38.94 -39.62
CA VAL A 4 61.37 -37.65 -39.97
C VAL A 4 62.42 -36.69 -40.60
N PRO A 5 62.12 -35.61 -41.40
CA PRO A 5 61.51 -34.32 -40.96
C PRO A 5 60.69 -33.58 -42.06
N ALA A 6 60.06 -32.40 -41.91
CA ALA A 6 60.03 -31.27 -40.98
C ALA A 6 58.63 -30.57 -41.12
N SER A 7 57.94 -30.13 -40.06
CA SER A 7 57.99 -28.83 -39.35
C SER A 7 57.31 -27.61 -40.04
N ALA A 8 56.61 -26.83 -39.17
CA ALA A 8 56.05 -25.46 -39.31
C ALA A 8 54.62 -25.34 -39.90
N ALA A 9 53.67 -24.59 -39.34
CA ALA A 9 53.62 -23.74 -38.15
C ALA A 9 52.16 -23.31 -37.81
N GLY A 10 51.90 -23.04 -36.52
CA GLY A 10 51.01 -21.99 -35.99
C GLY A 10 49.49 -22.23 -36.06
N GLY A 11 48.69 -22.07 -35.00
CA GLY A 11 48.97 -21.56 -33.66
C GLY A 11 47.66 -21.44 -32.86
N SER A 12 47.81 -21.58 -31.54
CA SER A 12 47.01 -21.03 -30.42
C SER A 12 45.47 -21.08 -30.40
N GLY A 13 44.94 -21.57 -29.25
CA GLY A 13 44.02 -20.70 -28.51
C GLY A 13 42.79 -21.28 -27.80
N ALA A 14 42.90 -22.38 -27.06
CA ALA A 14 42.22 -22.62 -25.76
C ALA A 14 40.65 -22.48 -25.68
N PRO A 15 40.00 -22.61 -24.50
CA PRO A 15 39.31 -23.86 -24.15
C PRO A 15 37.84 -23.71 -23.74
N GLY A 16 37.09 -24.82 -23.79
CA GLY A 16 35.97 -25.07 -22.89
C GLY A 16 34.57 -24.68 -23.40
N ALA A 17 33.76 -25.70 -23.69
CA ALA A 17 32.31 -25.58 -23.66
C ALA A 17 31.72 -26.86 -23.04
N LYS A 18 31.23 -26.74 -21.79
CA LYS A 18 30.26 -27.67 -21.20
C LYS A 18 28.89 -27.37 -21.81
N PRO A 19 28.07 -28.36 -22.22
CA PRO A 19 26.66 -28.10 -22.43
C PRO A 19 25.94 -28.07 -21.07
N VAL A 20 25.27 -26.95 -20.81
CA VAL A 20 24.55 -26.63 -19.57
C VAL A 20 23.06 -26.88 -19.74
N ARG A 21 22.53 -27.62 -18.76
CA ARG A 21 21.18 -27.62 -18.15
C ARG A 21 19.93 -27.80 -19.01
N GLY A 22 19.21 -28.84 -18.60
CA GLY A 22 17.81 -29.13 -18.88
C GLY A 22 16.85 -27.98 -18.55
N GLY A 23 15.81 -27.92 -19.37
CA GLY A 23 14.76 -26.92 -19.35
C GLY A 23 13.95 -26.93 -18.06
N LYS A 24 13.87 -25.76 -17.44
CA LYS A 24 12.86 -25.37 -16.44
C LYS A 24 12.07 -24.16 -16.94
N LEU A 25 11.64 -24.17 -18.20
CA LEU A 25 10.91 -23.04 -18.82
C LEU A 25 9.38 -23.26 -18.92
N GLY A 26 8.87 -24.43 -18.56
CA GLY A 26 7.44 -24.76 -18.71
C GLY A 26 6.55 -24.53 -17.48
N ALA A 27 7.11 -24.54 -16.27
CA ALA A 27 6.28 -24.54 -15.05
C ALA A 27 5.93 -23.13 -14.53
N ALA A 28 6.82 -22.14 -14.73
CA ALA A 28 6.61 -20.79 -14.20
C ALA A 28 5.65 -19.93 -15.05
N ALA A 29 5.55 -20.20 -16.36
CA ALA A 29 4.71 -19.43 -17.27
C ALA A 29 3.22 -19.80 -17.20
N VAL A 30 2.90 -21.06 -16.87
CA VAL A 30 1.52 -21.56 -16.76
C VAL A 30 0.85 -21.08 -15.46
N ASP A 31 1.64 -20.83 -14.41
CA ASP A 31 1.14 -20.39 -13.11
C ASP A 31 0.84 -18.87 -13.08
N GLN A 32 1.75 -18.04 -13.59
CA GLN A 32 1.57 -16.58 -13.55
C GLN A 32 0.47 -16.06 -14.48
N ALA A 33 0.34 -16.61 -15.70
CA ALA A 33 -0.72 -16.21 -16.62
C ALA A 33 -2.11 -16.64 -16.13
N SER A 34 -2.21 -17.82 -15.50
CA SER A 34 -3.45 -18.32 -14.90
C SER A 34 -3.88 -17.43 -13.72
N LEU A 35 -2.97 -17.13 -12.79
CA LEU A 35 -3.28 -16.29 -11.64
C LEU A 35 -3.60 -14.84 -12.03
N TRP A 36 -2.95 -14.30 -13.06
CA TRP A 36 -3.27 -12.99 -13.66
C TRP A 36 -4.74 -12.92 -14.12
N ASN A 37 -5.20 -13.98 -14.78
CA ASN A 37 -6.58 -14.10 -15.22
C ASN A 37 -7.55 -14.20 -14.03
N VAL A 38 -7.19 -14.91 -12.96
CA VAL A 38 -8.06 -15.06 -11.78
C VAL A 38 -8.29 -13.73 -11.07
N ALA A 39 -7.24 -12.94 -10.82
CA ALA A 39 -7.39 -11.63 -10.16
C ALA A 39 -8.27 -10.67 -10.97
N ASN A 40 -8.02 -10.54 -12.28
CA ASN A 40 -8.87 -9.71 -13.15
C ASN A 40 -10.31 -10.23 -13.23
N LEU A 41 -10.50 -11.57 -13.28
CA LEU A 41 -11.82 -12.17 -13.30
C LEU A 41 -12.61 -11.83 -12.03
N LEU A 42 -11.99 -11.87 -10.85
CA LEU A 42 -12.66 -11.53 -9.60
C LEU A 42 -13.06 -10.04 -9.56
N THR A 43 -12.19 -9.12 -10.02
CA THR A 43 -12.56 -7.70 -10.16
C THR A 43 -13.73 -7.50 -11.15
N MET A 44 -13.74 -8.23 -12.27
CA MET A 44 -14.85 -8.18 -13.25
C MET A 44 -16.16 -8.74 -12.68
N VAL A 45 -16.10 -9.87 -11.98
CA VAL A 45 -17.26 -10.46 -11.29
C VAL A 45 -17.80 -9.48 -10.25
N ARG A 46 -16.94 -8.79 -9.52
CA ARG A 46 -17.35 -7.74 -8.56
C ARG A 46 -18.07 -6.59 -9.24
N LEU A 47 -17.54 -6.11 -10.37
CA LEU A 47 -18.18 -5.05 -11.13
C LEU A 47 -19.56 -5.46 -11.65
N LEU A 48 -19.72 -6.74 -12.03
CA LEU A 48 -21.01 -7.32 -12.42
C LEU A 48 -21.97 -7.54 -11.23
N LEU A 49 -21.43 -7.84 -10.05
CA LEU A 49 -22.20 -7.97 -8.81
C LEU A 49 -22.84 -6.63 -8.39
N VAL A 50 -22.25 -5.48 -8.74
CA VAL A 50 -22.81 -4.15 -8.38
C VAL A 50 -24.23 -3.94 -8.94
N PRO A 51 -24.50 -4.02 -10.26
CA PRO A 51 -25.86 -3.88 -10.76
C PRO A 51 -26.78 -5.00 -10.26
N GLY A 52 -26.27 -6.23 -10.11
CA GLY A 52 -27.02 -7.34 -9.50
C GLY A 52 -27.49 -7.03 -8.09
N PHE A 53 -26.60 -6.52 -7.25
CA PHE A 53 -26.90 -6.07 -5.90
C PHE A 53 -27.94 -4.94 -5.88
N VAL A 54 -27.83 -3.94 -6.75
CA VAL A 54 -28.80 -2.84 -6.85
C VAL A 54 -30.18 -3.36 -7.22
N MET A 55 -30.27 -4.26 -8.20
CA MET A 55 -31.54 -4.89 -8.59
C MET A 55 -32.14 -5.71 -7.44
N LEU A 56 -31.31 -6.46 -6.71
CA LEU A 56 -31.77 -7.24 -5.56
C LEU A 56 -32.25 -6.34 -4.41
N LEU A 57 -31.56 -5.25 -4.13
CA LEU A 57 -31.89 -4.36 -3.03
C LEU A 57 -33.14 -3.51 -3.30
N LEU A 58 -33.35 -3.08 -4.55
CA LEU A 58 -34.51 -2.27 -4.94
C LEU A 58 -35.71 -3.12 -5.41
N GLY A 59 -35.49 -4.41 -5.67
CA GLY A 59 -36.53 -5.34 -6.12
C GLY A 59 -37.68 -5.46 -5.11
N ASN A 60 -38.89 -5.70 -5.63
CA ASN A 60 -40.12 -5.78 -4.83
C ASN A 60 -40.34 -4.56 -3.89
N GLY A 61 -39.93 -3.36 -4.32
CA GLY A 61 -40.05 -2.14 -3.51
C GLY A 61 -39.02 -2.01 -2.40
N GLY A 62 -38.03 -2.91 -2.33
CA GLY A 62 -36.86 -2.84 -1.47
C GLY A 62 -37.09 -3.16 0.01
N TYR A 63 -38.26 -3.70 0.37
CA TYR A 63 -38.58 -4.10 1.75
C TYR A 63 -38.97 -5.58 1.88
N ASP A 64 -38.99 -6.33 0.78
CA ASP A 64 -39.19 -7.77 0.80
C ASP A 64 -38.01 -8.47 1.52
N PRO A 65 -38.25 -9.24 2.60
CA PRO A 65 -37.19 -9.87 3.38
C PRO A 65 -36.34 -10.87 2.58
N ALA A 66 -36.92 -11.57 1.61
CA ALA A 66 -36.19 -12.53 0.79
C ALA A 66 -35.21 -11.79 -0.14
N TRP A 67 -35.67 -10.73 -0.80
CA TRP A 67 -34.85 -9.89 -1.66
C TRP A 67 -33.73 -9.18 -0.89
N ARG A 68 -34.02 -8.67 0.31
CA ARG A 68 -32.98 -8.10 1.19
C ARG A 68 -31.94 -9.14 1.63
N SER A 69 -32.36 -10.38 1.85
CA SER A 69 -31.42 -11.46 2.20
C SER A 69 -30.49 -11.81 1.04
N PHE A 70 -31.02 -11.86 -0.20
CA PHE A 70 -30.19 -12.05 -1.40
C PHE A 70 -29.27 -10.86 -1.67
N ALA A 71 -29.76 -9.62 -1.51
CA ALA A 71 -28.95 -8.41 -1.62
C ALA A 71 -27.81 -8.41 -0.59
N TRP A 72 -28.11 -8.80 0.65
CA TRP A 72 -27.10 -8.94 1.70
C TRP A 72 -26.05 -9.99 1.35
N ALA A 73 -26.46 -11.16 0.86
CA ALA A 73 -25.54 -12.21 0.44
C ALA A 73 -24.62 -11.73 -0.70
N ALA A 74 -25.17 -11.06 -1.72
CA ALA A 74 -24.39 -10.50 -2.82
C ALA A 74 -23.39 -9.43 -2.32
N PHE A 75 -23.83 -8.55 -1.42
CA PHE A 75 -22.97 -7.55 -0.78
C PHE A 75 -21.84 -8.19 0.04
N ALA A 76 -22.17 -9.19 0.87
CA ALA A 76 -21.21 -9.90 1.69
C ALA A 76 -20.16 -10.62 0.84
N ILE A 77 -20.60 -11.34 -0.21
CA ILE A 77 -19.70 -11.99 -1.17
C ILE A 77 -18.77 -10.95 -1.81
N ALA A 78 -19.30 -9.85 -2.34
CA ALA A 78 -18.48 -8.80 -2.97
C ALA A 78 -17.43 -8.21 -2.02
N MET A 79 -17.80 -7.95 -0.76
CA MET A 79 -16.89 -7.43 0.28
C MET A 79 -15.81 -8.45 0.68
N ILE A 80 -16.18 -9.73 0.77
CA ILE A 80 -15.26 -10.80 1.14
C ILE A 80 -14.26 -11.06 0.00
N THR A 81 -14.75 -11.14 -1.23
CA THR A 81 -13.93 -11.33 -2.43
C THR A 81 -12.89 -10.22 -2.56
N ASP A 82 -13.24 -8.96 -2.27
CA ASP A 82 -12.30 -7.83 -2.23
C ASP A 82 -11.12 -8.04 -1.26
N LEU A 83 -11.42 -8.51 -0.05
CA LEU A 83 -10.39 -8.76 0.94
C LEU A 83 -9.41 -9.86 0.48
N PHE A 84 -9.91 -10.89 -0.18
CA PHE A 84 -9.11 -11.99 -0.68
C PHE A 84 -8.27 -11.59 -1.91
N ASP A 85 -8.84 -10.86 -2.86
CA ASP A 85 -8.13 -10.37 -4.06
C ASP A 85 -6.97 -9.46 -3.71
N GLY A 86 -7.20 -8.51 -2.79
CA GLY A 86 -6.17 -7.61 -2.32
C GLY A 86 -5.02 -8.35 -1.63
N HIS A 87 -5.27 -9.52 -1.05
CA HIS A 87 -4.23 -10.36 -0.46
C HIS A 87 -3.49 -11.19 -1.52
N LEU A 88 -4.24 -11.81 -2.45
CA LEU A 88 -3.67 -12.63 -3.51
C LEU A 88 -2.79 -11.80 -4.45
N ALA A 89 -3.30 -10.66 -4.95
CA ALA A 89 -2.55 -9.80 -5.87
C ALA A 89 -1.23 -9.29 -5.28
N ARG A 90 -1.21 -8.99 -3.97
CA ARG A 90 0.00 -8.55 -3.25
C ARG A 90 1.00 -9.67 -3.00
N THR A 91 0.51 -10.89 -2.76
CA THR A 91 1.38 -12.04 -2.44
C THR A 91 2.05 -12.58 -3.70
N TYR A 92 1.38 -12.48 -4.86
CA TYR A 92 1.88 -13.02 -6.12
C TYR A 92 2.40 -11.94 -7.10
N ASN A 93 2.41 -10.66 -6.70
CA ASN A 93 2.84 -9.51 -7.52
C ASN A 93 2.11 -9.39 -8.88
N LEU A 94 0.83 -9.77 -8.91
CA LEU A 94 0.01 -9.89 -10.12
C LEU A 94 -0.73 -8.58 -10.42
N VAL A 95 0.02 -7.49 -10.59
CA VAL A 95 -0.57 -6.16 -10.80
C VAL A 95 -0.67 -5.86 -12.30
N THR A 96 -1.89 -5.76 -12.79
CA THR A 96 -2.22 -5.54 -14.22
C THR A 96 -2.61 -4.07 -14.44
N ASP A 97 -2.34 -3.49 -15.60
CA ASP A 97 -2.69 -2.08 -15.86
C ASP A 97 -4.21 -1.84 -15.84
N PHE A 98 -4.99 -2.84 -16.28
CA PHE A 98 -6.45 -2.83 -16.15
C PHE A 98 -6.87 -2.89 -14.67
N GLY A 99 -6.32 -3.82 -13.90
CA GLY A 99 -6.62 -3.98 -12.47
C GLY A 99 -6.29 -2.73 -11.66
N LYS A 100 -5.18 -2.05 -11.97
CA LYS A 100 -4.80 -0.76 -11.32
C LYS A 100 -5.89 0.31 -11.44
N ILE A 101 -6.65 0.30 -12.53
CA ILE A 101 -7.73 1.27 -12.79
C ILE A 101 -9.08 0.74 -12.30
N ALA A 102 -9.35 -0.54 -12.53
CA ALA A 102 -10.62 -1.19 -12.19
C ALA A 102 -10.82 -1.37 -10.68
N ASP A 103 -9.77 -1.73 -9.92
CA ASP A 103 -9.86 -1.97 -8.47
C ASP A 103 -10.41 -0.74 -7.71
N PRO A 104 -9.83 0.48 -7.84
CA PRO A 104 -10.34 1.64 -7.12
C PRO A 104 -11.81 1.97 -7.41
N ILE A 105 -12.28 1.63 -8.61
CA ILE A 105 -13.67 1.83 -9.04
C ILE A 105 -14.56 0.74 -8.40
N ALA A 106 -14.18 -0.53 -8.57
CA ALA A 106 -14.95 -1.67 -8.07
C ALA A 106 -15.04 -1.67 -6.54
N ASP A 107 -13.94 -1.34 -5.84
CA ASP A 107 -13.85 -1.22 -4.37
C ASP A 107 -14.87 -0.23 -3.81
N LYS A 108 -15.13 0.87 -4.53
CA LYS A 108 -16.07 1.91 -4.08
C LYS A 108 -17.46 1.75 -4.67
N ALA A 109 -17.60 1.02 -5.78
CA ALA A 109 -18.88 0.85 -6.45
C ALA A 109 -19.89 0.09 -5.59
N ILE A 110 -19.51 -1.04 -4.96
CA ILE A 110 -20.45 -1.82 -4.15
C ILE A 110 -20.88 -1.10 -2.87
N MET A 111 -19.92 -0.48 -2.18
CA MET A 111 -20.22 0.26 -0.94
C MET A 111 -20.99 1.54 -1.24
N GLY A 112 -20.63 2.22 -2.33
CA GLY A 112 -21.29 3.45 -2.74
C GLY A 112 -22.71 3.21 -3.25
N SER A 113 -22.93 2.17 -4.05
CA SER A 113 -24.26 1.80 -4.51
C SER A 113 -25.16 1.41 -3.34
N ALA A 114 -24.64 0.68 -2.34
CA ALA A 114 -25.38 0.33 -1.14
C ALA A 114 -25.85 1.57 -0.35
N LEU A 115 -24.95 2.52 -0.08
CA LEU A 115 -25.30 3.75 0.63
C LEU A 115 -26.35 4.58 -0.12
N ILE A 116 -26.20 4.71 -1.45
CA ILE A 116 -27.15 5.43 -2.30
C ILE A 116 -28.52 4.75 -2.26
N CYS A 117 -28.58 3.44 -2.48
CA CYS A 117 -29.84 2.69 -2.48
C CYS A 117 -30.53 2.73 -1.12
N LEU A 118 -29.78 2.59 -0.02
CA LEU A 118 -30.34 2.70 1.33
C LEU A 118 -30.88 4.11 1.62
N SER A 119 -30.24 5.16 1.09
CA SER A 119 -30.75 6.53 1.23
C SER A 119 -31.98 6.77 0.37
N TRP A 120 -31.99 6.17 -0.82
CA TRP A 120 -33.12 6.20 -1.75
C TRP A 120 -34.37 5.52 -1.16
N LEU A 121 -34.18 4.37 -0.51
CA LEU A 121 -35.26 3.67 0.20
C LEU A 121 -35.73 4.44 1.44
N GLY A 122 -34.93 5.37 1.97
CA GLY A 122 -35.25 6.14 3.18
C GLY A 122 -34.71 5.52 4.47
N ASP A 123 -33.95 4.43 4.38
CA ASP A 123 -33.32 3.78 5.54
C ASP A 123 -32.17 4.60 6.13
N LEU A 124 -31.46 5.36 5.30
CA LEU A 124 -30.36 6.23 5.69
C LEU A 124 -30.63 7.69 5.32
N PRO A 125 -30.33 8.64 6.21
CA PRO A 125 -30.40 10.05 5.87
C PRO A 125 -29.27 10.42 4.90
N TRP A 126 -29.58 11.21 3.87
CA TRP A 126 -28.66 11.58 2.80
C TRP A 126 -27.35 12.22 3.27
N TRP A 127 -27.35 12.90 4.42
CA TRP A 127 -26.13 13.50 4.96
C TRP A 127 -25.10 12.43 5.37
N VAL A 128 -25.52 11.26 5.87
CA VAL A 128 -24.61 10.15 6.22
C VAL A 128 -23.93 9.65 4.96
N THR A 129 -24.72 9.40 3.92
CA THR A 129 -24.23 8.94 2.61
C THR A 129 -23.30 9.98 1.99
N GLY A 130 -23.65 11.25 2.02
CA GLY A 130 -22.81 12.35 1.55
C GLY A 130 -21.47 12.42 2.26
N VAL A 131 -21.45 12.30 3.59
CA VAL A 131 -20.21 12.30 4.39
C VAL A 131 -19.33 11.10 4.04
N ILE A 132 -19.91 9.90 3.98
CA ILE A 132 -19.14 8.68 3.72
C ILE A 132 -18.61 8.71 2.28
N LEU A 133 -19.46 8.91 1.28
CA LEU A 133 -19.06 8.97 -0.14
C LEU A 133 -18.06 10.10 -0.39
N GLY A 134 -18.33 11.30 0.11
CA GLY A 134 -17.46 12.46 -0.05
C GLY A 134 -16.07 12.19 0.51
N ARG A 135 -15.98 11.57 1.70
CA ARG A 135 -14.69 11.16 2.28
C ARG A 135 -14.02 10.07 1.45
N GLU A 136 -14.77 9.05 1.02
CA GLU A 136 -14.22 7.93 0.23
C GLU A 136 -13.61 8.39 -1.10
N LEU A 137 -14.30 9.28 -1.83
CA LEU A 137 -13.83 9.85 -3.09
C LEU A 137 -12.74 10.90 -2.84
N GLY A 138 -12.93 11.76 -1.85
CA GLY A 138 -12.00 12.84 -1.51
C GLY A 138 -10.61 12.33 -1.13
N ILE A 139 -10.51 11.27 -0.33
CA ILE A 139 -9.21 10.69 0.03
C ILE A 139 -8.56 9.97 -1.15
N THR A 140 -9.35 9.32 -2.00
CA THR A 140 -8.83 8.70 -3.22
C THR A 140 -8.22 9.76 -4.13
N LEU A 141 -8.93 10.86 -4.40
CA LEU A 141 -8.42 11.98 -5.19
C LEU A 141 -7.20 12.65 -4.55
N LEU A 142 -7.24 12.88 -3.24
CA LEU A 142 -6.13 13.47 -2.50
C LEU A 142 -4.86 12.62 -2.61
N ARG A 143 -5.00 11.28 -2.51
CA ARG A 143 -3.87 10.36 -2.68
C ARG A 143 -3.29 10.45 -4.08
N PHE A 144 -4.12 10.49 -5.12
CA PHE A 144 -3.66 10.67 -6.49
C PHE A 144 -2.94 12.01 -6.69
N TRP A 145 -3.44 13.09 -6.07
CA TRP A 145 -2.81 14.40 -6.20
C TRP A 145 -1.48 14.51 -5.44
N VAL A 146 -1.35 13.86 -4.29
CA VAL A 146 -0.16 13.95 -3.43
C VAL A 146 0.96 13.00 -3.86
N ILE A 147 0.66 11.97 -4.67
CA ILE A 147 1.66 10.97 -5.09
C ILE A 147 2.90 11.58 -5.76
N ARG A 148 2.76 12.74 -6.42
CA ARG A 148 3.86 13.51 -7.02
C ARG A 148 4.80 14.18 -6.01
N TYR A 149 4.40 14.31 -4.75
CA TYR A 149 5.16 14.98 -3.68
C TYR A 149 5.67 14.01 -2.60
N GLY A 150 5.24 12.74 -2.64
CA GLY A 150 5.64 11.72 -1.68
C GLY A 150 4.53 10.72 -1.39
N VAL A 151 4.90 9.59 -0.77
CA VAL A 151 3.95 8.53 -0.42
C VAL A 151 3.41 8.76 0.99
N ILE A 152 2.10 8.96 1.12
CA ILE A 152 1.45 9.02 2.44
C ILE A 152 1.37 7.59 3.01
N PRO A 153 1.99 7.31 4.18
CA PRO A 153 1.91 6.00 4.79
C PRO A 153 0.46 5.63 5.16
N ALA A 154 0.11 4.36 5.00
CA ALA A 154 -1.24 3.90 5.31
C ALA A 154 -1.50 3.97 6.83
N SER A 155 -2.56 4.68 7.24
CA SER A 155 -2.92 4.73 8.66
C SER A 155 -3.59 3.42 9.10
N ARG A 156 -3.29 2.95 10.31
CA ARG A 156 -3.93 1.75 10.91
C ARG A 156 -5.45 1.89 11.02
N GLY A 157 -5.95 3.13 11.08
CA GLY A 157 -7.38 3.44 11.13
C GLY A 157 -8.18 2.99 9.90
N GLY A 158 -7.52 2.78 8.75
CA GLY A 158 -8.18 2.30 7.54
C GLY A 158 -8.86 0.94 7.70
N LYS A 159 -8.23 0.00 8.42
CA LYS A 159 -8.76 -1.36 8.59
C LYS A 159 -10.03 -1.37 9.45
N MET A 160 -9.99 -0.69 10.60
CA MET A 160 -11.14 -0.59 11.50
C MET A 160 -12.31 0.11 10.83
N LYS A 161 -12.03 1.13 10.04
CA LYS A 161 -13.06 1.84 9.27
C LYS A 161 -13.78 0.89 8.30
N THR A 162 -13.03 0.16 7.47
CA THR A 162 -13.65 -0.73 6.47
C THR A 162 -14.51 -1.81 7.12
N LEU A 163 -14.05 -2.39 8.23
CA LEU A 163 -14.84 -3.37 8.98
C LEU A 163 -16.11 -2.72 9.57
N ALA A 164 -15.98 -1.61 10.29
CA ALA A 164 -17.13 -0.94 10.89
C ALA A 164 -18.16 -0.49 9.84
N GLN A 165 -17.71 0.08 8.73
CA GLN A 165 -18.57 0.56 7.66
C GLN A 165 -19.21 -0.60 6.88
N GLY A 166 -18.46 -1.65 6.57
CA GLY A 166 -18.99 -2.85 5.92
C GLY A 166 -20.04 -3.55 6.79
N THR A 167 -19.78 -3.69 8.10
CA THR A 167 -20.76 -4.24 9.05
C THR A 167 -21.99 -3.34 9.16
N ALA A 168 -21.81 -2.02 9.30
CA ALA A 168 -22.92 -1.08 9.36
C ALA A 168 -23.83 -1.18 8.13
N VAL A 169 -23.25 -1.08 6.93
CA VAL A 169 -24.01 -1.16 5.67
C VAL A 169 -24.67 -2.53 5.53
N GLY A 170 -23.96 -3.62 5.82
CA GLY A 170 -24.54 -4.97 5.80
C GLY A 170 -25.74 -5.10 6.73
N MET A 171 -25.68 -4.56 7.94
CA MET A 171 -26.83 -4.56 8.86
C MET A 171 -28.02 -3.75 8.31
N TYR A 172 -27.79 -2.69 7.54
CA TYR A 172 -28.86 -1.91 6.92
C TYR A 172 -29.46 -2.61 5.68
N VAL A 173 -28.64 -3.32 4.91
CA VAL A 173 -29.10 -4.10 3.76
C VAL A 173 -30.01 -5.26 4.22
N LEU A 174 -29.65 -5.93 5.32
CA LEU A 174 -30.44 -7.01 5.86
C LEU A 174 -31.72 -6.48 6.54
N ALA A 175 -32.84 -7.17 6.36
CA ALA A 175 -34.12 -6.86 7.01
C ALA A 175 -34.06 -7.23 8.52
N LEU A 176 -33.37 -6.43 9.33
CA LEU A 176 -33.24 -6.66 10.77
C LEU A 176 -34.47 -6.14 11.54
N THR A 177 -34.96 -6.94 12.49
CA THR A 177 -36.01 -6.57 13.43
C THR A 177 -35.50 -6.63 14.89
N GLY A 178 -36.20 -5.96 15.82
CA GLY A 178 -35.88 -6.02 17.25
C GLY A 178 -34.57 -5.32 17.66
N PRO A 179 -33.82 -5.83 18.66
CA PRO A 179 -32.62 -5.18 19.18
C PRO A 179 -31.54 -4.93 18.13
N LEU A 180 -31.43 -5.82 17.14
CA LEU A 180 -30.47 -5.67 16.04
C LEU A 180 -30.77 -4.44 15.16
N ALA A 181 -32.05 -4.06 15.03
CA ALA A 181 -32.46 -2.85 14.33
C ALA A 181 -32.08 -1.56 15.07
N THR A 182 -31.87 -1.62 16.39
CA THR A 182 -31.31 -0.51 17.18
C THR A 182 -29.78 -0.51 17.09
N LEU A 183 -29.17 -1.70 17.16
CA LEU A 183 -27.71 -1.85 17.08
C LEU A 183 -27.15 -1.30 15.76
N ARG A 184 -27.81 -1.53 14.62
CA ARG A 184 -27.34 -1.03 13.31
C ARG A 184 -27.09 0.48 13.33
N PHE A 185 -27.93 1.26 14.01
CA PHE A 185 -27.79 2.71 14.10
C PHE A 185 -26.49 3.09 14.82
N TRP A 186 -26.21 2.46 15.95
CA TRP A 186 -24.98 2.70 16.70
C TRP A 186 -23.73 2.28 15.93
N VAL A 187 -23.80 1.13 15.23
CA VAL A 187 -22.69 0.68 14.37
C VAL A 187 -22.46 1.67 13.22
N MET A 188 -23.52 2.20 12.61
CA MET A 188 -23.41 3.25 11.58
C MET A 188 -22.86 4.56 12.16
N ALA A 189 -23.27 4.97 13.35
CA ALA A 189 -22.74 6.17 14.01
C ALA A 189 -21.23 6.03 14.26
N VAL A 190 -20.78 4.87 14.75
CA VAL A 190 -19.35 4.56 14.90
C VAL A 190 -18.63 4.60 13.55
N ALA A 191 -19.21 4.03 12.50
CA ALA A 191 -18.64 4.06 11.16
C ALA A 191 -18.47 5.49 10.62
N VAL A 192 -19.46 6.37 10.84
CA VAL A 192 -19.39 7.79 10.46
C VAL A 192 -18.30 8.52 11.25
N VAL A 193 -18.24 8.34 12.58
CA VAL A 193 -17.21 8.96 13.41
C VAL A 193 -15.82 8.53 12.97
N LEU A 194 -15.59 7.22 12.78
CA LEU A 194 -14.33 6.70 12.28
C LEU A 194 -14.00 7.27 10.89
N THR A 195 -15.00 7.41 10.02
CA THR A 195 -14.84 7.99 8.68
C THR A 195 -14.35 9.43 8.74
N VAL A 196 -14.95 10.24 9.59
CA VAL A 196 -14.60 11.65 9.78
C VAL A 196 -13.21 11.78 10.41
N VAL A 197 -12.95 11.10 11.52
CA VAL A 197 -11.66 11.16 12.23
C VAL A 197 -10.51 10.76 11.32
N THR A 198 -10.64 9.61 10.66
CA THR A 198 -9.61 9.15 9.72
C THR A 198 -9.49 10.07 8.50
N GLY A 199 -10.58 10.69 8.05
CA GLY A 199 -10.54 11.68 6.98
C GLY A 199 -9.74 12.92 7.34
N LEU A 200 -9.95 13.46 8.54
CA LEU A 200 -9.20 14.59 9.06
C LEU A 200 -7.71 14.28 9.20
N ASP A 201 -7.37 13.08 9.70
CA ASP A 201 -5.97 12.65 9.82
C ASP A 201 -5.26 12.60 8.46
N TYR A 202 -5.93 12.10 7.43
CA TYR A 202 -5.40 12.08 6.07
C TYR A 202 -5.18 13.49 5.50
N VAL A 203 -6.12 14.41 5.72
CA VAL A 203 -5.98 15.80 5.28
C VAL A 203 -4.79 16.48 5.97
N LYS A 204 -4.62 16.29 7.28
CA LYS A 204 -3.46 16.82 8.02
C LYS A 204 -2.14 16.30 7.45
N GLN A 205 -2.03 15.01 7.19
CA GLN A 205 -0.84 14.40 6.59
C GLN A 205 -0.53 14.97 5.20
N ALA A 206 -1.56 15.14 4.37
CA ALA A 206 -1.39 15.73 3.05
C ALA A 206 -0.91 17.19 3.08
N ILE A 207 -1.41 18.00 4.03
CA ILE A 207 -0.98 19.39 4.20
C ILE A 207 0.49 19.47 4.64
N VAL A 208 0.89 18.61 5.60
CA VAL A 208 2.28 18.55 6.08
C VAL A 208 3.22 18.16 4.94
N LEU A 209 2.89 17.13 4.17
CA LEU A 209 3.71 16.68 3.05
C LEU A 209 3.86 17.76 1.97
N ARG A 210 2.78 18.50 1.67
CA ARG A 210 2.85 19.63 0.74
C ARG A 210 3.75 20.77 1.23
N ARG A 211 3.79 21.04 2.54
CA ARG A 211 4.67 22.07 3.11
C ARG A 211 6.15 21.70 2.94
N HIS A 212 6.52 20.44 3.18
CA HIS A 212 7.89 19.98 2.99
C HIS A 212 8.31 19.96 1.51
N GLY A 213 7.42 19.55 0.60
CA GLY A 213 7.71 19.57 -0.84
C GLY A 213 7.99 20.97 -1.40
N ARG A 214 7.21 21.99 -0.97
CA ARG A 214 7.45 23.38 -1.39
C ARG A 214 8.70 24.00 -0.76
N ALA A 215 9.10 23.56 0.43
CA ALA A 215 10.33 24.01 1.06
C ALA A 215 11.58 23.47 0.33
N ALA A 216 11.53 22.24 -0.19
CA ALA A 216 12.60 21.67 -1.01
C ALA A 216 12.69 22.35 -2.40
N GLU A 217 11.56 22.70 -2.99
CA GLU A 217 11.49 23.41 -4.28
C GLU A 217 11.85 24.91 -4.18
N ALA A 218 11.80 25.48 -2.97
CA ALA A 218 12.21 26.86 -2.68
C ALA A 218 13.72 27.02 -2.40
N VAL A 219 14.47 25.90 -2.37
CA VAL A 219 15.94 25.92 -2.34
C VAL A 219 16.55 25.38 -3.65
N PRO A 220 16.32 26.01 -4.82
CA PRO A 220 17.18 25.86 -5.98
C PRO A 220 18.24 26.97 -5.92
N GLY A 221 19.41 26.68 -5.35
CA GLY A 221 20.52 27.65 -5.39
C GLY A 221 21.61 27.56 -4.31
N ALA A 222 21.62 26.55 -3.45
CA ALA A 222 22.78 26.30 -2.60
C ALA A 222 23.50 25.05 -3.12
N VAL A 223 24.71 25.26 -3.64
CA VAL A 223 25.67 24.26 -4.14
C VAL A 223 25.49 23.86 -5.61
N GLU A 224 25.58 24.84 -6.51
CA GLU A 224 26.49 24.70 -7.66
C GLU A 224 27.47 25.87 -7.56
N ASP A 225 28.69 25.61 -7.09
CA ASP A 225 29.85 26.45 -7.36
C ASP A 225 30.70 25.72 -8.40
N PRO A 226 30.57 26.03 -9.70
CA PRO A 226 31.44 25.47 -10.73
C PRO A 226 32.84 26.12 -10.77
N GLY A 227 33.19 26.97 -9.80
CA GLY A 227 34.34 27.89 -9.89
C GLY A 227 35.66 27.44 -9.25
N ALA A 228 35.74 26.29 -8.58
CA ALA A 228 36.94 25.91 -7.80
C ALA A 228 37.79 24.77 -8.37
N VAL A 229 37.63 24.40 -9.65
CA VAL A 229 38.49 23.39 -10.29
C VAL A 229 39.08 23.95 -11.58
N GLY A 230 40.13 24.75 -11.46
CA GLY A 230 40.98 25.09 -12.60
C GLY A 230 41.56 26.49 -12.57
N ALA A 231 42.53 26.74 -11.69
CA ALA A 231 43.68 27.61 -11.96
C ALA A 231 44.52 27.78 -10.69
N MET A 232 45.51 26.90 -10.47
CA MET A 232 46.86 27.36 -10.13
C MET A 232 47.84 26.21 -10.33
N GLY A 233 48.75 26.41 -11.29
CA GLY A 233 49.80 25.47 -11.62
C GLY A 233 50.92 25.44 -10.58
N THR A 234 51.52 24.26 -10.48
CA THR A 234 52.96 24.01 -10.34
C THR A 234 53.86 25.18 -9.91
N ALA A 235 54.35 25.11 -8.67
CA ALA A 235 55.72 25.51 -8.35
C ALA A 235 56.25 24.57 -7.26
N GLN A 236 57.43 24.04 -7.55
CA GLN A 236 58.27 23.14 -6.79
C GLN A 236 59.20 23.95 -5.89
N GLU A 237 59.55 23.42 -4.71
CA GLU A 237 60.89 23.41 -4.06
C GLU A 237 60.79 23.30 -2.51
N ASP A 238 61.22 22.13 -2.02
CA ASP A 238 62.25 21.86 -1.01
C ASP A 238 62.39 22.72 0.27
N SER A 239 62.28 22.05 1.43
CA SER A 239 63.20 22.06 2.60
C SER A 239 62.47 21.46 3.80
N GLU A 240 62.78 20.23 4.21
CA GLU A 240 63.84 19.79 5.14
C GLU A 240 63.53 20.01 6.64
N THR A 241 63.81 18.96 7.41
CA THR A 241 63.96 18.85 8.88
C THR A 241 62.73 18.53 9.75
N ALA A 242 62.63 17.24 10.12
CA ALA A 242 62.36 16.79 11.49
C ALA A 242 63.72 16.69 12.26
N PRO A 243 63.81 16.32 13.56
CA PRO A 243 62.80 15.82 14.49
C PRO A 243 62.95 16.39 15.93
N ASP A 244 62.50 15.60 16.92
CA ASP A 244 62.55 15.74 18.40
C ASP A 244 61.36 16.48 19.00
N GLY A 245 60.61 15.95 19.96
CA GLY A 245 60.80 14.81 20.85
C GLY A 245 60.13 15.15 22.19
N VAL A 246 59.90 14.12 23.02
CA VAL A 246 59.70 14.18 24.48
C VAL A 246 58.25 14.29 25.02
N GLU A 247 57.80 13.11 25.50
CA GLU A 247 57.15 12.78 26.80
C GLU A 247 55.90 13.56 27.27
N GLY A 248 54.88 12.96 27.86
CA GLY A 248 54.68 11.60 28.36
C GLY A 248 53.43 11.54 29.29
N VAL A 249 53.21 10.35 29.88
CA VAL A 249 52.56 10.12 31.20
C VAL A 249 51.01 10.19 31.20
N THR A 250 50.25 9.09 31.03
CA THR A 250 49.87 7.95 31.92
C THR A 250 48.62 8.14 32.77
N GLY A 251 47.82 7.07 32.89
CA GLY A 251 46.79 6.81 33.92
C GLY A 251 45.40 6.62 33.31
N ALA A 252 44.81 5.44 33.07
CA ALA A 252 44.68 4.18 33.81
C ALA A 252 43.74 4.24 35.05
N GLY A 253 42.67 3.42 35.00
CA GLY A 253 41.81 2.97 36.10
C GLY A 253 40.65 3.92 36.45
N ALA A 254 39.47 3.49 36.91
CA ALA A 254 38.89 2.20 37.27
C ALA A 254 37.36 2.44 37.36
N GLU A 255 36.51 1.53 36.88
CA GLU A 255 35.65 0.64 37.69
C GLU A 255 35.03 1.22 38.98
N SER A 256 33.70 1.25 39.04
CA SER A 256 32.82 0.73 40.13
C SER A 256 31.43 1.34 39.91
N GLU A 257 30.38 0.59 39.59
CA GLU A 257 29.53 -0.24 40.46
C GLU A 257 28.14 0.38 40.62
N GLY A 258 27.13 -0.50 40.63
CA GLY A 258 26.01 -0.35 41.55
C GLY A 258 24.66 0.03 40.94
N GLY A 259 23.69 -0.89 41.08
CA GLY A 259 22.30 -0.49 41.27
C GLY A 259 21.24 -1.33 40.58
N ALA A 260 21.06 -2.56 41.07
CA ALA A 260 19.96 -3.44 40.71
C ALA A 260 18.58 -2.97 41.22
N SER A 261 17.55 -3.51 40.58
CA SER A 261 16.40 -4.16 41.22
C SER A 261 15.09 -3.39 41.46
N ALA A 262 14.03 -4.07 41.03
CA ALA A 262 12.76 -4.30 41.72
C ALA A 262 11.63 -3.26 41.67
N ALA A 263 10.64 -3.65 40.84
CA ALA A 263 9.33 -4.16 41.30
C ALA A 263 8.24 -3.22 41.83
N ARG A 264 7.07 -3.43 41.21
CA ARG A 264 5.75 -3.70 41.81
C ARG A 264 4.81 -2.55 42.22
N ARG A 265 3.54 -2.81 41.84
CA ARG A 265 2.26 -2.44 42.48
C ARG A 265 1.82 -0.97 42.29
N ALA A 266 0.54 -0.63 42.31
CA ALA A 266 -0.75 -1.32 42.21
C ALA A 266 -1.82 -0.21 42.14
N ALA A 267 -2.98 -0.55 41.57
CA ALA A 267 -4.32 -0.09 41.95
C ALA A 267 -4.51 1.37 42.38
N LYS A 268 -5.22 2.13 41.55
CA LYS A 268 -6.45 2.82 41.98
C LYS A 268 -7.43 2.91 40.82
#